data_AF-A0A5D2WH05-F1
#
_entry.id   AF-A0A5D2WH05-F1
#
_cell.length_a   1.000
_cell.length_b   1.000
_cell.length_c   1.000
_cell.angle_alpha   90.00
_cell.angle_beta   90.00
_cell.angle_gamma   90.00
#
_symmetry.space_group_name_H-M   'P 1'
#
loop_
_entity.id
_entity.type
_entity.pdbx_description
1 polymer ?
#
loop_
_entity_poly.entity_id
_entity_poly.type
_entity_poly.pdbx_seq_one_letter_code
_entity_poly.pdbx_strand_id
1 'polypeptide(L)'
;MNILRNAIKLHVSVRTVKPTHVLPSFLREPPKRFSTEPDQQQQQPLPDASINQFLDSASKGFVYGKLFGITKYTMKSDIISLLEGCNLTPDDIKVSYSRSLFPVAMMLRFPSPSAFSNAARTIRRFDRLYRLDRVDTSDWDIVMPYNGKTVVLQGLPRSAALEDVERFLSGCEYDSSSIQTVTFTRPGFTNLVRLTTVQFPSHIEAMNACISKNRKICLNNQISVRVLY
;
A
#
# COMPACT_ATOMS: atom_id res chain seq x y z
N MET A 1 50.93 19.78 -18.99
CA MET A 1 51.13 18.32 -18.98
C MET A 1 49.77 17.63 -19.13
N ASN A 2 49.43 17.31 -20.39
CA ASN A 2 48.61 16.19 -20.94
C ASN A 2 47.46 15.62 -20.07
N ILE A 3 46.17 15.85 -20.36
CA ILE A 3 45.26 15.29 -21.41
C ILE A 3 45.03 13.75 -21.32
N LEU A 4 43.77 13.36 -21.06
CA LEU A 4 42.96 12.24 -21.64
C LEU A 4 41.80 11.91 -20.66
N ARG A 5 40.55 12.40 -20.81
CA ARG A 5 39.46 11.96 -21.71
C ARG A 5 39.47 10.47 -22.06
N ASN A 6 38.56 9.70 -21.45
CA ASN A 6 38.09 8.42 -22.00
C ASN A 6 36.55 8.40 -22.03
N ALA A 7 36.02 8.45 -23.25
CA ALA A 7 34.61 8.27 -23.58
C ALA A 7 34.40 6.82 -24.04
N ILE A 8 33.46 6.10 -23.43
CA ILE A 8 33.10 4.75 -23.86
C ILE A 8 32.06 4.88 -24.99
N LYS A 9 32.54 4.73 -26.23
CA LYS A 9 31.71 4.46 -27.42
C LYS A 9 31.26 2.99 -27.36
N LEU A 10 29.96 2.73 -27.24
CA LEU A 10 29.41 1.42 -27.54
C LEU A 10 28.97 1.39 -29.01
N HIS A 11 29.64 0.55 -29.79
CA HIS A 11 29.32 0.27 -31.18
C HIS A 11 28.15 -0.70 -31.27
N VAL A 12 27.25 -0.37 -32.18
CA VAL A 12 26.06 -1.10 -32.61
C VAL A 12 26.42 -2.44 -33.26
N SER A 13 25.64 -3.48 -32.98
CA SER A 13 25.35 -4.52 -33.96
C SER A 13 23.86 -4.83 -33.97
N VAL A 14 23.18 -4.23 -34.93
CA VAL A 14 21.80 -4.53 -35.35
C VAL A 14 21.87 -5.81 -36.17
N ARG A 15 21.27 -6.90 -35.68
CA ARG A 15 20.92 -8.04 -36.52
C ARG A 15 19.49 -7.88 -36.99
N THR A 16 19.38 -7.52 -38.27
CA THR A 16 18.18 -7.52 -39.08
C THR A 16 17.71 -8.96 -39.27
N VAL A 17 16.47 -9.28 -38.87
CA VAL A 17 15.76 -10.48 -39.32
C VAL A 17 14.44 -10.02 -39.93
N LYS A 18 14.25 -10.37 -41.20
CA LYS A 18 13.05 -10.11 -42.01
C LYS A 18 12.85 -11.30 -42.96
N PRO A 19 11.65 -11.48 -43.54
CA PRO A 19 10.72 -12.53 -43.18
C PRO A 19 10.60 -13.60 -44.27
N THR A 20 10.26 -14.83 -43.90
CA THR A 20 9.89 -15.88 -44.86
C THR A 20 8.41 -16.19 -44.78
N HIS A 21 7.69 -15.67 -45.77
CA HIS A 21 6.38 -16.12 -46.22
C HIS A 21 6.46 -17.59 -46.68
N VAL A 22 5.68 -18.49 -46.09
CA VAL A 22 5.18 -19.71 -46.77
C VAL A 22 3.82 -20.11 -46.20
N LEU A 23 2.78 -19.99 -47.03
CA LEU A 23 1.52 -20.76 -47.08
C LEU A 23 1.38 -21.16 -48.57
N PRO A 24 0.68 -22.24 -48.99
CA PRO A 24 -0.65 -22.61 -48.47
C PRO A 24 -1.01 -24.12 -48.46
N SER A 25 -2.29 -24.37 -48.12
CA SER A 25 -3.16 -25.49 -48.51
C SER A 25 -2.91 -26.87 -47.89
N PHE A 26 -3.77 -27.24 -46.92
CA PHE A 26 -4.70 -28.36 -47.11
C PHE A 26 -6.06 -28.01 -46.46
N LEU A 27 -7.07 -27.98 -47.33
CA LEU A 27 -8.49 -28.06 -47.03
C LEU A 27 -8.79 -29.29 -46.16
N ARG A 28 -9.45 -29.11 -45.01
CA ARG A 28 -10.44 -30.10 -44.55
C ARG A 28 -11.43 -29.50 -43.57
N GLU A 29 -12.52 -29.03 -44.17
CA GLU A 29 -13.82 -28.84 -43.55
C GLU A 29 -14.42 -30.21 -43.18
N PRO A 30 -14.93 -30.44 -41.96
CA PRO A 30 -15.87 -31.51 -41.70
C PRO A 30 -17.33 -30.99 -41.86
N PRO A 31 -18.21 -31.79 -42.48
CA PRO A 31 -19.48 -31.30 -43.04
C PRO A 31 -20.53 -30.98 -41.97
N LYS A 32 -21.19 -29.83 -42.16
CA LYS A 32 -22.57 -29.59 -41.74
C LYS A 32 -23.46 -30.73 -42.25
N ARG A 33 -24.11 -31.45 -41.35
CA ARG A 33 -25.30 -32.24 -41.69
C ARG A 33 -26.52 -31.43 -41.28
N PHE A 34 -27.22 -30.90 -42.29
CA PHE A 34 -28.62 -30.54 -42.19
C PHE A 34 -29.45 -31.83 -42.27
N SER A 35 -30.39 -32.00 -41.34
CA SER A 35 -31.57 -32.84 -41.53
C SER A 35 -32.76 -32.12 -40.91
N THR A 36 -33.82 -32.04 -41.70
CA THR A 36 -35.10 -31.35 -41.51
C THR A 36 -36.04 -32.03 -40.49
N GLU A 37 -36.80 -31.17 -39.79
CA GLU A 37 -38.04 -31.26 -38.97
C GLU A 37 -39.06 -32.43 -39.15
N PRO A 38 -40.13 -32.59 -38.30
CA PRO A 38 -40.76 -31.61 -37.35
C PRO A 38 -41.16 -32.09 -35.92
N ASP A 39 -41.44 -31.08 -35.08
CA ASP A 39 -42.32 -30.97 -33.89
C ASP A 39 -42.63 -32.19 -32.99
N GLN A 40 -42.30 -32.08 -31.70
CA GLN A 40 -43.32 -31.81 -30.67
C GLN A 40 -42.70 -31.39 -29.32
N GLN A 41 -43.31 -30.35 -28.76
CA GLN A 41 -43.06 -29.75 -27.46
C GLN A 41 -43.11 -30.77 -26.32
N GLN A 42 -42.11 -30.72 -25.43
CA GLN A 42 -42.36 -30.92 -24.00
C GLN A 42 -41.34 -30.12 -23.20
N GLN A 43 -41.83 -28.97 -22.70
CA GLN A 43 -41.22 -28.21 -21.63
C GLN A 43 -41.11 -29.09 -20.39
N GLN A 44 -39.92 -29.17 -19.78
CA GLN A 44 -39.81 -29.11 -18.33
C GLN A 44 -38.43 -28.56 -17.91
N PRO A 45 -38.37 -27.70 -16.87
CA PRO A 45 -37.21 -26.88 -16.55
C PRO A 45 -36.34 -27.52 -15.45
N LEU A 46 -35.01 -27.47 -15.60
CA LEU A 46 -34.10 -27.63 -14.46
C LEU A 46 -33.07 -26.48 -14.45
N PRO A 47 -33.10 -25.59 -13.43
CA PRO A 47 -32.17 -24.49 -13.29
C PRO A 47 -30.98 -24.85 -12.38
N ASP A 48 -29.89 -25.37 -12.94
CA ASP A 48 -28.60 -25.49 -12.22
C ASP A 48 -27.72 -24.24 -12.33
N ALA A 49 -28.24 -23.15 -12.93
CA ALA A 49 -27.54 -21.87 -13.01
C ALA A 49 -27.55 -21.07 -11.69
N SER A 50 -28.41 -21.42 -10.72
CA SER A 50 -28.59 -20.64 -9.48
C SER A 50 -27.59 -20.98 -8.38
N ILE A 51 -27.14 -22.24 -8.28
CA ILE A 51 -26.19 -22.66 -7.23
C ILE A 51 -24.81 -22.06 -7.49
N ASN A 52 -24.38 -22.01 -8.75
CA ASN A 52 -23.15 -21.32 -9.13
C ASN A 52 -23.27 -19.80 -8.94
N GLN A 53 -24.44 -19.21 -9.17
CA GLN A 53 -24.66 -17.78 -8.92
C GLN A 53 -24.68 -17.44 -7.42
N PHE A 54 -25.11 -18.36 -6.54
CA PHE A 54 -25.05 -18.20 -5.09
C PHE A 54 -23.63 -18.39 -4.52
N LEU A 55 -22.84 -19.30 -5.10
CA LEU A 55 -21.42 -19.46 -4.76
C LEU A 55 -20.54 -18.34 -5.35
N ASP A 56 -20.86 -17.85 -6.56
CA ASP A 56 -20.20 -16.68 -7.16
C ASP A 56 -20.57 -15.39 -6.44
N SER A 57 -21.79 -15.28 -5.90
CA SER A 57 -22.17 -14.14 -5.05
C SER A 57 -21.61 -14.23 -3.62
N ALA A 58 -21.25 -15.42 -3.13
CA ALA A 58 -20.46 -15.58 -1.91
C ALA A 58 -18.98 -15.19 -2.10
N SER A 59 -18.49 -15.17 -3.35
CA SER A 59 -17.15 -14.65 -3.70
C SER A 59 -17.08 -13.12 -3.75
N LYS A 60 -18.21 -12.43 -3.56
CA LYS A 60 -18.37 -10.97 -3.62
C LYS A 60 -18.02 -10.28 -2.29
N GLY A 61 -17.07 -10.85 -1.56
CA GLY A 61 -16.58 -10.33 -0.29
C GLY A 61 -15.28 -9.56 -0.47
N PHE A 62 -15.13 -8.46 0.30
CA PHE A 62 -13.83 -7.83 0.47
C PHE A 62 -12.83 -8.85 1.03
N VAL A 63 -11.61 -8.84 0.50
CA VAL A 63 -10.51 -9.66 1.03
C VAL A 63 -9.49 -8.73 1.66
N TYR A 64 -9.07 -9.04 2.89
CA TYR A 64 -8.07 -8.26 3.58
C TYR A 64 -6.71 -8.92 3.49
N GLY A 65 -5.70 -8.10 3.25
CA GLY A 65 -4.31 -8.53 3.18
C GLY A 65 -3.41 -7.63 4.02
N LYS A 66 -2.29 -8.19 4.47
CA LYS A 66 -1.25 -7.46 5.19
C LYS A 66 0.07 -7.59 4.43
N LEU A 67 0.56 -6.45 3.96
CA LEU A 67 1.78 -6.30 3.21
C LEU A 67 2.94 -5.93 4.13
N PHE A 68 3.92 -6.81 4.20
CA PHE A 68 5.20 -6.61 4.88
C PHE A 68 6.30 -6.23 3.87
N GLY A 69 7.41 -5.71 4.37
CA GLY A 69 8.53 -5.23 3.55
C GLY A 69 8.46 -3.73 3.21
N ILE A 70 7.53 -3.01 3.83
CA ILE A 70 7.45 -1.55 3.70
C ILE A 70 8.56 -0.86 4.49
N THR A 71 8.91 0.36 4.05
CA THR A 71 9.84 1.22 4.78
C THR A 71 9.08 2.41 5.39
N LYS A 72 9.76 3.18 6.25
CA LYS A 72 9.21 4.43 6.80
C LYS A 72 8.94 5.53 5.76
N TYR A 73 9.40 5.34 4.53
CA TYR A 73 9.23 6.27 3.41
C TYR A 73 8.19 5.80 2.40
N THR A 74 7.68 4.58 2.54
CA THR A 74 6.69 4.01 1.62
C THR A 74 5.36 4.72 1.82
N MET A 75 4.86 5.35 0.75
CA MET A 75 3.57 6.04 0.73
C MET A 75 2.45 5.11 0.24
N LYS A 76 1.19 5.49 0.50
CA LYS A 76 0.02 4.77 -0.03
C LYS A 76 0.04 4.71 -1.57
N SER A 77 0.46 5.80 -2.22
CA SER A 77 0.62 5.89 -3.68
C SER A 77 1.58 4.83 -4.21
N ASP A 78 2.71 4.60 -3.52
CA ASP A 78 3.72 3.64 -3.96
C ASP A 78 3.15 2.22 -3.99
N ILE A 79 2.27 1.89 -3.04
CA ILE A 79 1.59 0.58 -3.01
C ILE A 79 0.51 0.46 -4.08
N ILE A 80 -0.24 1.53 -4.34
CA ILE A 80 -1.20 1.56 -5.44
C ILE A 80 -0.48 1.32 -6.77
N SER A 81 0.67 1.96 -6.99
CA SER A 81 1.52 1.74 -8.16
C SER A 81 2.15 0.33 -8.17
N LEU A 82 2.58 -0.20 -7.03
CA LEU A 82 3.14 -1.55 -6.92
C LEU A 82 2.12 -2.63 -7.29
N LEU A 83 0.85 -2.42 -6.91
CA LEU A 83 -0.27 -3.35 -7.10
C LEU A 83 -1.23 -2.85 -8.19
N GLU A 84 -0.68 -2.26 -9.24
CA GLU A 84 -1.44 -1.81 -10.39
C GLU A 84 -2.28 -2.97 -10.98
N GLY A 85 -3.55 -2.69 -11.26
CA GLY A 85 -4.53 -3.70 -11.71
C GLY A 85 -5.27 -4.44 -10.59
N CYS A 86 -5.02 -4.15 -9.31
CA CYS A 86 -5.78 -4.69 -8.18
C CYS A 86 -6.94 -3.78 -7.72
N ASN A 87 -7.14 -2.63 -8.39
CA ASN A 87 -8.19 -1.63 -8.11
C ASN A 87 -8.19 -1.12 -6.66
N LEU A 88 -7.00 -0.85 -6.10
CA LEU A 88 -6.86 -0.28 -4.77
C LEU A 88 -7.00 1.25 -4.82
N THR A 89 -7.77 1.80 -3.88
CA THR A 89 -7.83 3.25 -3.63
C THR A 89 -7.03 3.62 -2.36
N PRO A 90 -6.70 4.89 -2.12
CA PRO A 90 -6.01 5.32 -0.89
C PRO A 90 -6.79 4.98 0.40
N ASP A 91 -8.12 4.89 0.32
CA ASP A 91 -8.99 4.56 1.44
C ASP A 91 -9.01 3.05 1.75
N ASP A 92 -8.64 2.23 0.76
CA ASP A 92 -8.45 0.79 0.92
C ASP A 92 -7.11 0.42 1.55
N ILE A 93 -6.32 1.41 1.99
CA ILE A 93 -4.98 1.21 2.55
C ILE A 93 -4.90 1.88 3.92
N LYS A 94 -4.56 1.07 4.93
CA LYS A 94 -4.22 1.55 6.28
C LYS A 94 -2.78 1.17 6.61
N VAL A 95 -2.05 2.06 7.27
CA VAL A 95 -0.69 1.73 7.75
C VAL A 95 -0.79 1.17 9.16
N SER A 96 -0.19 -0.01 9.37
CA SER A 96 -0.07 -0.64 10.68
C SER A 96 1.20 -0.15 11.36
N TYR A 97 1.03 0.53 12.49
CA TYR A 97 2.14 1.05 13.30
C TYR A 97 2.42 0.15 14.50
N SER A 98 3.70 0.05 14.85
CA SER A 98 4.13 -0.49 16.13
C SER A 98 3.75 0.46 17.29
N ARG A 99 3.91 -0.01 18.53
CA ARG A 99 3.77 0.85 19.73
C ARG A 99 4.67 2.09 19.70
N SER A 100 5.82 1.98 19.03
CA SER A 100 6.76 3.09 18.82
C SER A 100 6.42 3.97 17.62
N LEU A 101 5.22 3.83 17.04
CA LEU A 101 4.75 4.58 15.87
C LEU A 101 5.67 4.46 14.65
N PHE A 102 6.40 3.36 14.54
CA PHE A 102 7.11 2.98 13.32
C PHE A 102 6.20 2.10 12.45
N PRO A 103 6.08 2.37 11.15
CA PRO A 103 5.27 1.55 10.25
C PRO A 103 5.89 0.16 10.13
N VAL A 104 5.06 -0.87 10.31
CA VAL A 104 5.48 -2.28 10.29
C VAL A 104 4.93 -2.99 9.05
N ALA A 105 3.70 -2.70 8.70
CA ALA A 105 3.01 -3.30 7.56
C ALA A 105 1.95 -2.34 7.01
N MET A 106 1.47 -2.60 5.80
CA MET A 106 0.28 -1.96 5.25
C MET A 106 -0.85 -2.97 5.17
N MET A 107 -1.99 -2.62 5.74
CA MET A 107 -3.22 -3.37 5.56
C MET A 107 -3.86 -2.91 4.26
N LEU A 108 -4.37 -3.86 3.48
CA LEU A 108 -4.98 -3.65 2.18
C LEU A 108 -6.38 -4.28 2.15
N ARG A 109 -7.37 -3.53 1.68
CA ARG A 109 -8.72 -4.03 1.39
C ARG A 109 -8.89 -4.23 -0.11
N PHE A 110 -9.01 -5.47 -0.54
CA PHE A 110 -9.23 -5.81 -1.95
C PHE A 110 -10.72 -5.93 -2.26
N PRO A 111 -11.19 -5.41 -3.40
CA PRO A 111 -12.60 -5.46 -3.78
C PRO A 111 -13.09 -6.86 -4.16
N SER A 112 -12.17 -7.79 -4.47
CA SER A 112 -12.51 -9.17 -4.81
C SER A 112 -11.37 -10.15 -4.46
N PRO A 113 -11.68 -11.46 -4.31
CA PRO A 113 -10.66 -12.50 -4.17
C PRO A 113 -9.71 -12.61 -5.37
N SER A 114 -10.20 -12.31 -6.57
CA SER A 114 -9.37 -12.29 -7.78
C SER A 114 -8.33 -11.16 -7.74
N ALA A 115 -8.71 -9.97 -7.24
CA ALA A 115 -7.78 -8.86 -7.03
C ALA A 115 -6.69 -9.22 -6.02
N PHE A 116 -7.05 -9.86 -4.91
CA PHE A 116 -6.07 -10.36 -3.93
C PHE A 116 -5.12 -11.39 -4.55
N SER A 117 -5.64 -12.34 -5.33
CA SER A 117 -4.83 -13.37 -6.00
C SER A 117 -3.85 -12.76 -7.01
N ASN A 118 -4.28 -11.73 -7.75
CA ASN A 118 -3.42 -10.98 -8.64
C ASN A 118 -2.32 -10.23 -7.88
N ALA A 119 -2.68 -9.54 -6.79
CA ALA A 119 -1.72 -8.88 -5.91
C ALA A 119 -0.66 -9.86 -5.37
N ALA A 120 -1.09 -11.02 -4.87
CA ALA A 120 -0.20 -12.07 -4.37
C ALA A 120 0.75 -12.57 -5.47
N ARG A 121 0.28 -12.71 -6.71
CA ARG A 121 1.13 -13.07 -7.86
C ARG A 121 2.15 -11.97 -8.18
N THR A 122 1.75 -10.71 -8.13
CA THR A 122 2.64 -9.56 -8.35
C THR A 122 3.72 -9.50 -7.27
N ILE A 123 3.36 -9.63 -6.00
CA ILE A 123 4.30 -9.62 -4.87
C ILE A 123 5.34 -10.74 -4.96
N ARG A 124 4.94 -11.94 -5.42
CA ARG A 124 5.87 -13.06 -5.65
C ARG A 124 6.98 -12.76 -6.66
N ARG A 125 6.82 -11.77 -7.54
CA ARG A 125 7.84 -11.36 -8.51
C ARG A 125 8.98 -10.57 -7.87
N PHE A 126 8.75 -9.92 -6.73
CA PHE A 126 9.71 -9.04 -6.06
C PHE A 126 10.62 -9.80 -5.06
N ASP A 127 11.00 -11.03 -5.40
CA ASP A 127 11.89 -11.95 -4.66
C ASP A 127 12.20 -11.56 -3.19
N ARG A 128 11.33 -12.01 -2.27
CA ARG A 128 11.41 -11.84 -0.79
C ARG A 128 11.43 -10.40 -0.25
N LEU A 129 11.41 -9.36 -1.08
CA LEU A 129 11.34 -7.96 -0.60
C LEU A 129 10.02 -7.67 0.09
N TYR A 130 8.94 -8.15 -0.51
CA TYR A 130 7.58 -7.97 -0.02
C TYR A 130 6.94 -9.31 0.30
N ARG A 131 6.07 -9.31 1.31
CA ARG A 131 5.25 -10.48 1.68
C ARG A 131 3.82 -10.04 1.90
N LEU A 132 2.88 -10.68 1.23
CA LEU A 132 1.45 -10.42 1.37
C LEU A 132 0.78 -11.62 2.04
N ASP A 133 0.29 -11.43 3.25
CA ASP A 133 -0.48 -12.43 3.98
C ASP A 133 -1.97 -12.09 3.94
N ARG A 134 -2.85 -13.11 3.91
CA ARG A 134 -4.30 -12.92 4.06
C ARG A 134 -4.62 -12.72 5.53
N VAL A 135 -5.53 -11.80 5.81
CA VAL A 135 -5.90 -11.42 7.19
C VAL A 135 -7.42 -11.34 7.31
N ASP A 136 -7.93 -11.50 8.53
CA ASP A 136 -9.35 -11.40 8.84
C ASP A 136 -9.83 -9.95 8.95
N THR A 137 -11.13 -9.74 8.84
CA THR A 137 -11.76 -8.41 8.95
C THR A 137 -11.51 -7.76 10.32
N SER A 138 -11.44 -8.55 11.40
CA SER A 138 -11.21 -8.05 12.76
C SER A 138 -9.88 -7.30 12.89
N ASP A 139 -8.83 -7.83 12.28
CA ASP A 139 -7.50 -7.20 12.30
C ASP A 139 -7.47 -5.90 11.48
N TRP A 140 -8.33 -5.75 10.47
CA TRP A 140 -8.49 -4.52 9.71
C TRP A 140 -9.18 -3.41 10.53
N ASP A 141 -10.18 -3.77 11.32
CA ASP A 141 -11.00 -2.83 12.09
C ASP A 141 -10.24 -2.26 13.29
N ILE A 142 -9.37 -3.06 13.93
CA ILE A 142 -8.55 -2.62 15.07
C ILE A 142 -7.46 -1.61 14.67
N VAL A 143 -7.04 -1.61 13.40
CA VAL A 143 -6.00 -0.68 12.92
C VAL A 143 -6.57 0.72 12.76
N MET A 144 -6.10 1.62 13.63
CA MET A 144 -6.43 3.04 13.63
C MET A 144 -5.90 3.74 12.36
N PRO A 145 -6.78 4.37 11.56
CA PRO A 145 -6.35 5.19 10.43
C PRO A 145 -5.98 6.61 10.89
N TYR A 146 -4.72 7.02 10.67
CA TYR A 146 -4.26 8.37 11.01
C TYR A 146 -4.53 9.41 9.91
N ASN A 147 -4.81 8.96 8.68
CA ASN A 147 -5.24 9.77 7.54
C ASN A 147 -4.30 10.94 7.19
N GLY A 148 -3.03 10.86 7.58
CA GLY A 148 -2.08 11.93 7.33
C GLY A 148 -2.30 13.18 8.19
N LYS A 149 -3.20 13.16 9.17
CA LYS A 149 -3.54 14.31 10.03
C LYS A 149 -2.80 14.32 11.36
N THR A 150 -2.24 13.19 11.77
CA THR A 150 -1.53 13.07 13.04
C THR A 150 -0.03 13.17 12.80
N VAL A 151 0.63 13.99 13.59
CA VAL A 151 2.08 14.16 13.61
C VAL A 151 2.64 13.53 14.88
N VAL A 152 3.74 12.79 14.74
CA VAL A 152 4.53 12.29 15.86
C VAL A 152 5.82 13.10 16.01
N LEU A 153 6.05 13.54 17.24
CA LEU A 153 7.26 14.19 17.71
C LEU A 153 8.10 13.17 18.49
N GLN A 154 9.36 13.03 18.13
CA GLN A 154 10.31 12.13 18.78
C GLN A 154 11.57 12.89 19.18
N GLY A 155 12.09 12.59 20.37
CA GLY A 155 13.33 13.20 20.89
C GLY A 155 13.09 14.25 21.96
N LEU A 156 11.83 14.50 22.35
CA LEU A 156 11.50 15.39 23.46
C LEU A 156 12.15 14.88 24.75
N PRO A 157 12.82 15.74 25.53
CA PRO A 157 13.41 15.35 26.80
C PRO A 157 12.32 14.98 27.81
N ARG A 158 12.72 14.26 28.86
CA ARG A 158 11.81 13.88 29.95
C ARG A 158 11.24 15.09 30.69
N SER A 159 12.02 16.17 30.77
CA SER A 159 11.62 17.43 31.40
C SER A 159 10.65 18.26 30.55
N ALA A 160 10.40 17.90 29.28
CA ALA A 160 9.51 18.68 28.43
C ALA A 160 8.08 18.66 29.00
N ALA A 161 7.56 19.85 29.31
CA ALA A 161 6.19 20.02 29.71
C ALA A 161 5.29 20.15 28.47
N LEU A 162 3.98 20.27 28.68
CA LEU A 162 3.04 20.47 27.57
C LEU A 162 3.30 21.82 26.89
N GLU A 163 3.63 22.84 27.68
CA GLU A 163 3.95 24.19 27.25
C GLU A 163 5.17 24.21 26.31
N ASP A 164 6.15 23.33 26.53
CA ASP A 164 7.31 23.20 25.64
C ASP A 164 6.92 22.61 24.27
N VAL A 165 5.94 21.71 24.24
CA VAL A 165 5.40 21.14 22.99
C VAL A 165 4.61 22.20 22.24
N GLU A 166 3.77 22.96 22.94
CA GLU A 166 3.01 24.06 22.34
C GLU A 166 3.93 25.15 21.79
N ARG A 167 4.96 25.53 22.56
CA ARG A 167 5.99 26.46 22.11
C ARG A 167 6.76 25.91 20.91
N PHE A 168 7.07 24.62 20.89
CA PHE A 168 7.71 23.99 19.73
C PHE A 168 6.83 24.05 18.48
N LEU A 169 5.52 23.83 18.63
CA LEU A 169 4.52 23.89 17.56
C LEU A 169 3.98 25.29 17.26
N SER A 170 4.53 26.33 17.90
CA SER A 170 4.07 27.72 17.70
C SER A 170 4.02 28.12 16.23
N GLY A 171 2.90 28.70 15.79
CA GLY A 171 2.68 29.08 14.39
C GLY A 171 2.20 27.94 13.49
N CYS A 172 1.80 26.81 14.07
CA CYS A 172 1.04 25.77 13.38
C CYS A 172 -0.39 25.73 13.94
N GLU A 173 -1.37 25.44 13.10
CA GLU A 173 -2.74 25.18 13.52
C GLU A 173 -2.89 23.70 13.86
N TYR A 174 -3.17 23.41 15.13
CA TYR A 174 -3.34 22.03 15.62
C TYR A 174 -4.35 22.00 16.77
N ASP A 175 -4.86 20.81 17.09
CA ASP A 175 -5.75 20.61 18.22
C ASP A 175 -4.93 20.35 19.49
N SER A 176 -4.84 21.33 20.40
CA SER A 176 -4.10 21.18 21.66
C SER A 176 -4.65 20.05 22.55
N SER A 177 -5.94 19.73 22.48
CA SER A 177 -6.54 18.65 23.28
C SER A 177 -6.11 17.25 22.81
N SER A 178 -5.63 17.15 21.56
CA SER A 178 -5.16 15.91 20.95
C SER A 178 -3.71 15.53 21.33
N ILE A 179 -3.02 16.39 22.10
CA ILE A 179 -1.63 16.13 22.49
C ILE A 179 -1.59 14.94 23.44
N GLN A 180 -1.02 13.83 22.97
CA GLN A 180 -0.81 12.64 23.77
C GLN A 180 0.67 12.31 23.83
N THR A 181 1.19 12.10 25.04
CA THR A 181 2.58 11.70 25.25
C THR A 181 2.62 10.28 25.76
N VAL A 182 3.34 9.42 25.04
CA VAL A 182 3.62 8.04 25.44
C VAL A 182 5.10 7.88 25.70
N THR A 183 5.43 7.30 26.85
CA THR A 183 6.80 6.97 27.22
C THR A 183 6.95 5.46 27.29
N PHE A 184 7.97 4.90 26.64
CA PHE A 184 8.25 3.48 26.69
C PHE A 184 9.76 3.22 26.74
N THR A 185 10.11 2.05 27.26
CA THR A 185 11.48 1.53 27.23
C THR A 185 11.72 0.88 25.88
N ARG A 186 12.80 1.28 25.20
CA ARG A 186 13.24 0.58 23.99
C ARG A 186 14.06 -0.64 24.41
N PRO A 187 13.75 -1.86 23.94
CA PRO A 187 14.54 -3.05 24.24
C PRO A 187 16.03 -2.81 23.90
N GLY A 188 16.93 -3.11 24.84
CA GLY A 188 18.37 -2.91 24.68
C GLY A 188 18.88 -1.49 24.99
N PHE A 189 18.02 -0.54 25.35
CA PHE A 189 18.41 0.79 25.82
C PHE A 189 17.85 1.05 27.22
N THR A 190 18.69 1.60 28.10
CA THR A 190 18.27 2.11 29.42
C THR A 190 17.48 3.42 29.32
N ASN A 191 17.53 4.08 28.15
CA ASN A 191 16.88 5.36 27.91
C ASN A 191 15.40 5.17 27.55
N LEU A 192 14.55 5.93 28.25
CA LEU A 192 13.13 6.00 27.94
C LEU A 192 12.95 6.83 26.67
N VAL A 193 12.19 6.31 25.71
CA VAL A 193 11.82 7.04 24.49
C VAL A 193 10.46 7.67 24.74
N ARG A 194 10.39 8.99 24.51
CA ARG A 194 9.15 9.76 24.55
C ARG A 194 8.68 10.02 23.12
N LEU A 195 7.43 9.67 22.85
CA LEU A 195 6.71 10.02 21.63
C LEU A 195 5.54 10.90 22.01
N THR A 196 5.38 12.00 21.30
CA THR A 196 4.21 12.86 21.46
C THR A 196 3.47 12.94 20.14
N THR A 197 2.19 12.60 20.14
CA THR A 197 1.31 12.71 18.96
C THR A 197 0.45 13.95 19.08
N VAL A 198 0.23 14.62 17.95
CA VAL A 198 -0.63 15.80 17.85
C VAL A 198 -1.43 15.72 16.56
N GLN A 199 -2.73 16.00 16.64
CA GLN A 199 -3.64 15.99 15.52
C GLN A 199 -3.80 17.39 14.93
N PHE A 200 -3.80 17.44 13.60
CA PHE A 200 -4.01 18.62 12.77
C PHE A 200 -5.36 18.50 12.06
N PRO A 201 -6.02 19.62 11.72
CA PRO A 201 -7.34 19.57 11.09
C PRO A 201 -7.26 19.04 9.64
N SER A 202 -6.13 19.26 8.95
CA SER A 202 -5.90 18.79 7.59
C SER A 202 -4.55 18.09 7.41
N HIS A 203 -4.47 17.24 6.36
CA HIS A 203 -3.21 16.60 5.96
C HIS A 203 -2.15 17.63 5.54
N ILE A 204 -2.59 18.70 4.87
CA ILE A 204 -1.72 19.77 4.38
C ILE A 204 -1.04 20.47 5.55
N GLU A 205 -1.78 20.79 6.60
CA GLU A 205 -1.21 21.44 7.80
C GLU A 205 -0.27 20.52 8.58
N ALA A 206 -0.63 19.25 8.74
CA ALA A 206 0.27 18.24 9.33
C ALA A 206 1.59 18.16 8.56
N MET A 207 1.53 18.17 7.23
CA MET A 207 2.70 18.14 6.36
C MET A 207 3.52 19.44 6.47
N ASN A 208 2.87 20.61 6.48
CA ASN A 208 3.53 21.91 6.65
C ASN A 208 4.24 22.00 8.01
N ALA A 209 3.61 21.51 9.08
CA ALA A 209 4.23 21.39 10.39
C ALA A 209 5.44 20.44 10.35
N CYS A 210 5.32 19.29 9.69
CA CYS A 210 6.42 18.37 9.50
C CYS A 210 7.60 19.03 8.77
N ILE A 211 7.38 19.70 7.64
CA ILE A 211 8.43 20.38 6.88
C ILE A 211 9.08 21.50 7.70
N SER A 212 8.27 22.32 8.37
CA SER A 212 8.75 23.51 9.08
C SER A 212 9.38 23.21 10.45
N LYS A 213 9.02 22.12 11.11
CA LYS A 213 9.47 21.79 12.48
C LYS A 213 10.43 20.62 12.55
N ASN A 214 10.51 19.76 11.53
CA ASN A 214 11.42 18.61 11.57
C ASN A 214 12.87 19.05 11.77
N ARG A 215 13.57 18.36 12.69
CA ARG A 215 14.96 18.61 13.09
C ARG A 215 15.20 19.95 13.79
N LYS A 216 14.15 20.68 14.19
CA LYS A 216 14.28 21.84 15.10
C LYS A 216 14.58 21.37 16.52
N ILE A 217 15.10 22.30 17.32
CA ILE A 217 15.54 22.03 18.68
C ILE A 217 14.42 22.40 19.66
N CYS A 218 14.18 21.55 20.65
CA CYS A 218 13.37 21.81 21.83
C CYS A 218 14.17 21.39 23.06
N LEU A 219 14.38 22.32 24.00
CA LEU A 219 15.13 22.06 25.25
C LEU A 219 16.49 21.36 25.01
N ASN A 220 17.29 21.89 24.07
CA ASN A 220 18.59 21.36 23.64
C ASN A 220 18.58 20.00 22.93
N ASN A 221 17.41 19.39 22.71
CA ASN A 221 17.27 18.17 21.94
C ASN A 221 16.75 18.46 20.53
N GLN A 222 17.36 17.81 19.53
CA GLN A 222 16.81 17.82 18.18
C GLN A 222 15.57 16.92 18.10
N ILE A 223 14.46 17.49 17.62
CA ILE A 223 13.17 16.80 17.52
C ILE A 223 12.96 16.30 16.09
N SER A 224 12.72 14.99 15.95
CA SER A 224 12.25 14.40 14.70
C SER A 224 10.73 14.52 14.63
N VAL A 225 10.24 15.05 13.51
CA VAL A 225 8.81 15.22 13.27
C VAL A 225 8.42 14.35 12.07
N ARG A 226 7.34 13.59 12.19
CA ARG A 226 6.84 12.70 11.12
C ARG A 226 5.32 12.68 11.08
N VAL A 227 4.75 12.60 9.89
CA VAL A 227 3.31 12.43 9.67
C VAL A 227 2.96 10.93 9.70
N LEU A 228 1.83 10.58 10.30
CA LEU A 228 1.23 9.24 10.30
C LEU A 228 0.10 9.17 9.26
N TYR A 229 0.20 8.21 8.35
CA TYR A 229 -0.73 7.94 7.24
C TYR A 229 -1.69 6.78 7.51
#